data_AF-A0A422QGI7-F1
#
_entry.id   AF-A0A422QGI7-F1
#
_cell.length_a   1.000
_cell.length_b   1.000
_cell.length_c   1.000
_cell.angle_alpha   90.00
_cell.angle_beta   90.00
_cell.angle_gamma   90.00
#
_symmetry.space_group_name_H-M   'P 1'
#
loop_
_entity.id
_entity.type
_entity.pdbx_description
1 polymer ?
#
loop_
_entity_poly.entity_id
_entity_poly.type
_entity_poly.pdbx_seq_one_letter_code
_entity_poly.pdbx_strand_id
1 'polypeptide(L)'
;MNDTATLPPLPDRLSIDPSSPFHNRDVFQHEIGIRFNDKDRYDVEEYCLSEGWIKVAAGKTLDRKGKPMLIKLKGKVEAFYK
;
A
#
# COMPACT_ATOMS: atom_id res chain seq x y z
N MET A 1 -15.51 23.15 12.17
CA MET A 1 -15.87 22.84 10.77
C MET A 1 -14.82 21.85 10.29
N ASN A 2 -15.23 20.70 9.76
CA ASN A 2 -14.40 19.52 9.62
C ASN A 2 -13.31 19.72 8.54
N ASP A 3 -12.04 19.73 8.94
CA ASP A 3 -10.87 19.75 8.05
C ASP A 3 -10.67 18.40 7.31
N THR A 4 -11.75 17.82 6.79
CA THR A 4 -11.70 16.64 5.91
C THR A 4 -11.30 17.03 4.47
N ALA A 5 -11.08 18.33 4.20
CA ALA A 5 -10.84 18.86 2.87
C ALA A 5 -9.37 18.83 2.42
N THR A 6 -8.42 18.54 3.32
CA THR A 6 -6.98 18.67 2.98
C THR A 6 -6.34 17.36 2.52
N LEU A 7 -6.95 16.21 2.82
CA LEU A 7 -6.38 14.90 2.50
C LEU A 7 -6.91 14.39 1.15
N PRO A 8 -6.02 14.02 0.21
CA PRO A 8 -6.45 13.42 -1.04
C PRO A 8 -7.19 12.09 -0.77
N PRO A 9 -8.19 11.70 -1.57
CA PRO A 9 -8.80 10.38 -1.42
C PRO A 9 -7.78 9.27 -1.69
N LEU A 10 -7.79 8.22 -0.86
CA LEU A 10 -6.94 7.05 -1.09
C LEU A 10 -7.39 6.32 -2.37
N PRO A 11 -6.48 6.04 -3.32
CA PRO A 11 -6.84 5.39 -4.55
C PRO A 11 -7.13 3.90 -4.33
N ASP A 12 -7.88 3.30 -5.24
CA ASP A 12 -8.19 1.87 -5.24
C ASP A 12 -6.93 0.99 -5.23
N ARG A 13 -5.90 1.43 -5.95
CA ARG A 13 -4.59 0.80 -6.03
C ARG A 13 -3.51 1.84 -5.81
N LEU A 14 -2.60 1.55 -4.87
CA LEU A 14 -1.47 2.41 -4.54
C LEU A 14 -0.20 1.56 -4.44
N SER A 15 0.89 2.06 -5.00
CA SER A 15 2.21 1.44 -4.91
C SER A 15 3.25 2.43 -4.40
N ILE A 16 4.14 1.96 -3.53
CA ILE A 16 5.23 2.80 -3.02
C ILE A 16 6.37 2.97 -4.04
N ASP A 17 6.48 2.07 -5.03
CA ASP A 17 7.51 2.14 -6.07
C ASP A 17 7.23 3.31 -7.03
N PRO A 18 8.10 4.34 -7.12
CA PRO A 18 7.91 5.48 -8.01
C PRO A 18 7.87 5.15 -9.49
N SER A 19 8.36 3.97 -9.89
CA SER A 19 8.30 3.49 -11.27
C SER A 19 6.96 2.85 -11.63
N SER A 20 6.08 2.61 -10.64
CA SER A 20 4.75 2.06 -10.84
C SER A 20 3.78 3.13 -11.34
N PRO A 21 2.86 2.82 -12.28
CA PRO A 21 1.80 3.73 -12.70
C PRO A 21 0.78 4.02 -11.58
N PHE A 22 0.82 3.24 -10.49
CA PHE A 22 -0.05 3.41 -9.32
C PHE A 22 0.65 4.14 -8.17
N HIS A 23 1.77 4.81 -8.42
CA HIS A 23 2.43 5.65 -7.44
C HIS A 23 1.78 7.03 -7.38
N ASN A 24 1.32 7.44 -6.20
CA ASN A 24 0.73 8.77 -5.97
C ASN A 24 1.50 9.52 -4.88
N ARG A 25 2.26 10.53 -5.28
CA ARG A 25 3.07 11.35 -4.38
C ARG A 25 2.26 12.13 -3.35
N ASP A 26 1.11 12.66 -3.73
CA ASP A 26 0.28 13.50 -2.85
C ASP A 26 -0.25 12.70 -1.68
N VAL A 27 -0.63 11.45 -1.93
CA VAL A 27 -1.07 10.51 -0.91
C VAL A 27 0.07 10.20 0.07
N PHE A 28 1.30 9.99 -0.44
CA PHE A 28 2.49 9.74 0.40
C PHE A 28 3.03 10.95 1.17
N GLN A 29 2.48 12.16 0.98
CA GLN A 29 2.78 13.29 1.87
C GLN A 29 2.15 13.12 3.26
N HIS A 30 1.23 12.17 3.39
CA HIS A 30 0.52 11.86 4.62
C HIS A 30 0.87 10.45 5.10
N GLU A 31 0.77 10.21 6.41
CA GLU A 31 0.95 8.86 6.95
C GLU A 31 -0.24 7.97 6.59
N ILE A 32 0.04 6.80 6.01
CA ILE A 32 -0.98 5.84 5.57
C ILE A 32 -0.74 4.53 6.32
N GLY A 33 -1.81 3.99 6.89
CA GLY A 33 -1.87 2.63 7.43
C GLY A 33 -2.62 1.69 6.51
N ILE A 34 -2.17 0.43 6.44
CA ILE A 34 -2.90 -0.66 5.80
C ILE A 34 -3.34 -1.65 6.87
N ARG A 35 -4.62 -1.99 6.90
CA ARG A 35 -5.15 -3.12 7.67
C ARG A 35 -5.48 -4.26 6.72
N PHE A 36 -4.83 -5.39 6.96
CA PHE A 36 -4.98 -6.60 6.16
C PHE A 36 -5.47 -7.76 7.03
N ASN A 37 -6.64 -8.31 6.72
CA ASN A 37 -7.32 -9.34 7.53
C ASN A 37 -7.33 -8.96 9.02
N ASP A 38 -7.83 -7.75 9.31
CA ASP A 38 -7.97 -7.17 10.65
C ASP A 38 -6.65 -6.99 11.42
N LYS A 39 -5.50 -7.02 10.71
CA LYS A 39 -4.17 -6.74 11.28
C LYS A 39 -3.51 -5.56 10.57
N ASP A 40 -2.99 -4.64 11.35
CA ASP A 40 -2.24 -3.50 10.82
C ASP A 40 -0.89 -3.97 10.26
N ARG A 41 -0.57 -3.51 9.06
CA ARG A 41 0.63 -3.84 8.29
C ARG A 41 1.33 -2.56 7.85
N TYR A 42 2.65 -2.59 7.95
CA TYR A 42 3.54 -1.48 7.58
C TYR A 42 4.58 -1.91 6.54
N ASP A 43 4.63 -3.21 6.22
CA ASP A 43 5.52 -3.85 5.24
C ASP A 43 4.87 -3.94 3.84
N VAL A 44 3.81 -3.17 3.60
CA VAL A 44 3.04 -3.20 2.35
C VAL A 44 3.70 -2.30 1.31
N GLU A 45 4.03 -2.93 0.18
CA GLU A 45 4.66 -2.28 -0.97
C GLU A 45 3.61 -1.80 -2.00
N GLU A 46 2.49 -2.52 -2.07
CA GLU A 46 1.37 -2.19 -2.96
C GLU A 46 0.09 -2.82 -2.44
N TYR A 47 -1.06 -2.19 -2.66
CA TYR A 47 -2.37 -2.78 -2.39
C TYR A 47 -3.34 -2.57 -3.56
N CYS A 48 -4.39 -3.39 -3.62
CA CYS A 48 -5.58 -3.15 -4.42
C CYS A 48 -6.83 -3.50 -3.62
N LEU A 49 -7.70 -2.52 -3.41
CA LEU A 49 -8.93 -2.65 -2.62
C LEU A 49 -9.98 -3.45 -3.40
N SER A 50 -10.22 -3.08 -4.67
CA SER A 50 -11.21 -3.75 -5.53
C SER A 50 -10.93 -5.24 -5.73
N GLU A 51 -9.67 -5.62 -5.92
CA GLU A 51 -9.28 -7.03 -6.06
C GLU A 51 -8.97 -7.73 -4.73
N GLY A 52 -8.91 -7.00 -3.62
CA GLY A 52 -8.66 -7.55 -2.28
C GLY A 52 -7.30 -8.22 -2.12
N TRP A 53 -6.20 -7.51 -2.40
CA TRP A 53 -4.85 -8.03 -2.15
C TRP A 53 -3.84 -6.95 -1.76
N ILE A 54 -2.75 -7.41 -1.13
CA ILE A 54 -1.54 -6.63 -0.86
C ILE A 54 -0.31 -7.33 -1.44
N LYS A 55 0.72 -6.56 -1.79
CA LYS A 55 2.08 -7.06 -2.02
C LYS A 55 2.96 -6.67 -0.86
N VAL A 56 3.72 -7.63 -0.38
CA VAL A 56 4.69 -7.46 0.71
C VAL A 56 6.00 -8.13 0.33
N ALA A 57 7.10 -7.69 0.91
CA ALA A 57 8.38 -8.37 0.76
C ALA A 57 8.35 -9.77 1.42
N ALA A 58 8.81 -10.78 0.70
CA ALA A 58 8.94 -12.15 1.17
C ALA A 58 10.20 -12.31 2.03
N GLY A 59 10.16 -11.75 3.24
CA GLY A 59 11.28 -11.79 4.18
C GLY A 59 12.53 -11.09 3.62
N LYS A 60 13.68 -11.78 3.69
CA LYS A 60 14.99 -11.23 3.27
C LYS A 60 15.40 -11.65 1.84
N THR A 61 14.52 -12.30 1.10
CA THR A 61 14.85 -12.83 -0.23
C THR A 61 14.84 -11.72 -1.28
N LEU A 62 15.86 -11.71 -2.13
CA LEU A 62 15.99 -10.77 -3.25
C LEU A 62 15.74 -11.48 -4.58
N ASP A 63 15.27 -10.74 -5.58
CA ASP A 63 15.16 -11.17 -6.97
C ASP A 63 16.52 -11.16 -7.68
N ARG A 64 16.53 -11.59 -8.96
CA ARG A 64 17.74 -11.59 -9.81
C ARG A 64 18.38 -10.20 -10.04
N LYS A 65 17.66 -9.12 -9.72
CA LYS A 65 18.11 -7.73 -9.84
C LYS A 65 18.47 -7.13 -8.47
N GLY A 66 18.47 -7.93 -7.41
CA GLY A 66 18.77 -7.47 -6.05
C GLY A 66 17.62 -6.71 -5.36
N LYS A 67 16.40 -6.72 -5.92
CA LYS A 67 15.23 -6.10 -5.29
C LYS A 67 14.52 -7.09 -4.36
N PRO A 68 13.84 -6.63 -3.28
CA PRO A 68 13.03 -7.51 -2.46
C PRO A 68 12.02 -8.32 -3.29
N MET A 69 11.98 -9.63 -3.06
CA MET A 69 11.01 -10.49 -3.72
C MET A 69 9.61 -10.18 -3.15
N LEU A 70 8.70 -9.68 -3.98
CA LEU A 70 7.34 -9.37 -3.55
C LEU A 70 6.41 -10.57 -3.73
N ILE A 71 5.62 -10.86 -2.69
CA ILE A 71 4.55 -11.85 -2.74
C ILE A 71 3.19 -11.16 -2.62
N LYS A 72 2.20 -11.69 -3.36
CA LYS A 72 0.81 -11.21 -3.29
C LYS A 72 0.05 -12.01 -2.24
N LEU A 73 -0.53 -11.33 -1.26
CA LEU A 73 -1.44 -11.91 -0.27
C LEU A 73 -2.86 -11.44 -0.57
N LYS A 74 -3.80 -12.37 -0.70
CA LYS A 74 -5.23 -12.07 -0.92
C LYS A 74 -5.97 -12.03 0.42
N GLY A 75 -6.90 -11.10 0.56
CA GLY A 75 -7.66 -10.92 1.80
C GLY A 75 -8.40 -9.59 1.85
N LYS A 76 -9.02 -9.33 3.00
CA LYS A 76 -9.67 -8.04 3.26
C LYS A 76 -8.60 -6.97 3.43
N VAL A 77 -8.67 -5.92 2.62
CA VAL A 77 -7.75 -4.78 2.64
C VAL A 77 -8.52 -3.52 3.00
N GLU A 78 -8.03 -2.79 3.98
CA GLU A 78 -8.54 -1.47 4.36
C GLU A 78 -7.34 -0.51 4.41
N ALA A 79 -7.42 0.60 3.66
CA ALA A 79 -6.42 1.65 3.70
C ALA A 79 -7.00 2.87 4.43
N PHE A 80 -6.22 3.49 5.30
CA PHE A 80 -6.65 4.64 6.09
C PHE A 80 -5.50 5.63 6.33
N TYR A 81 -5.83 6.90 6.55
CA TYR A 81 -4.87 7.89 7.04
C TYR A 81 -4.66 7.72 8.54
N LYS A 82 -3.40 7.80 8.97
CA LYS A 82 -3.00 7.67 10.38
C LYS A 82 -2.89 9.04 11.05
#